data_AF-A0A659UGR9-F1
#
_entry.id   AF-A0A659UGR9-F1
#
_cell.length_a   1.000
_cell.length_b   1.000
_cell.length_c   1.000
_cell.angle_alpha   90.00
_cell.angle_beta   90.00
_cell.angle_gamma   90.00
#
_symmetry.space_group_name_H-M   'P 1'
#
loop_
_entity.id
_entity.type
_entity.pdbx_description
1 polymer ?
#
loop_
_entity_poly.entity_id
_entity_poly.type
_entity_poly.pdbx_seq_one_letter_code
_entity_poly.pdbx_strand_id
1 'polypeptide(L)'
;DLESMLIEDWAGRVAGPTYLAENLRIARSTLQRWQQRGDVIALRKGGRKHVFPLAQFVDGRPVAGISDVLELIGNPRLAWLWLTRPAAQLDGR
;
A
#
# COMPACT_ATOMS: atom_id res chain seq x y z
N ASP A 1 12.17 -4.76 -14.42
CA ASP A 1 11.11 -3.75 -14.47
C ASP A 1 10.10 -4.08 -13.37
N LEU A 2 9.71 -3.11 -12.54
CA LEU A 2 8.77 -3.31 -11.42
C LEU A 2 7.44 -3.88 -11.90
N GLU A 3 7.02 -3.55 -13.13
CA GLU A 3 5.77 -4.04 -13.72
C GLU A 3 5.79 -5.56 -13.94
N SER A 4 6.97 -6.16 -14.14
CA SER A 4 7.14 -7.58 -14.43
C SER A 4 7.36 -8.46 -13.19
N MET A 5 7.62 -7.86 -12.02
CA MET A 5 7.88 -8.60 -10.77
C MET A 5 6.57 -9.01 -10.07
N LEU A 6 6.56 -10.18 -9.43
CA LEU A 6 5.45 -10.56 -8.55
C LEU A 6 5.37 -9.55 -7.40
N ILE A 7 4.16 -9.12 -7.08
CA ILE A 7 3.94 -8.08 -6.05
C ILE A 7 4.46 -8.55 -4.70
N GLU A 8 4.24 -9.82 -4.37
CA GLU A 8 4.66 -10.42 -3.10
C GLU A 8 6.18 -10.36 -2.88
N ASP A 9 6.98 -10.40 -3.95
CA ASP A 9 8.43 -10.48 -3.87
C ASP A 9 9.08 -9.16 -3.43
N TRP A 10 8.39 -8.02 -3.58
CA TRP A 10 8.94 -6.70 -3.25
C TRP A 10 8.01 -5.86 -2.39
N ALA A 11 6.69 -6.05 -2.45
CA ALA A 11 5.73 -5.31 -1.65
C ALA A 11 5.51 -5.94 -0.25
N GLY A 12 6.08 -7.12 -0.01
CA GLY A 12 5.85 -7.89 1.21
C GLY A 12 4.45 -8.52 1.23
N ARG A 13 3.93 -8.75 2.45
CA ARG A 13 2.58 -9.32 2.62
C ARG A 13 1.52 -8.35 2.10
N VAL A 14 0.71 -8.80 1.17
CA VAL A 14 -0.40 -8.03 0.57
C VAL A 14 -1.71 -8.76 0.75
N ALA A 15 -2.82 -8.02 0.81
CA ALA A 15 -4.14 -8.60 0.96
C ALA A 15 -5.22 -7.85 0.19
N GLY A 16 -6.30 -8.55 -0.17
CA GLY A 16 -7.47 -7.95 -0.80
C GLY A 16 -8.48 -7.40 0.21
N PRO A 17 -9.52 -6.68 -0.25
CA PRO A 17 -10.54 -6.08 0.61
C PRO A 17 -11.25 -7.05 1.56
N THR A 18 -11.49 -8.30 1.15
CA THR A 18 -12.13 -9.32 2.00
C THR A 18 -11.29 -9.63 3.23
N TYR A 19 -10.00 -9.91 3.05
CA TYR A 19 -9.09 -10.20 4.16
C TYR A 19 -9.00 -9.02 5.12
N LEU A 20 -8.89 -7.79 4.61
CA LEU A 20 -8.82 -6.58 5.45
C LEU A 20 -10.08 -6.37 6.29
N ALA A 21 -11.25 -6.67 5.73
CA ALA A 21 -12.52 -6.59 6.46
C ALA A 21 -12.60 -7.63 7.58
N GLU A 22 -12.21 -8.87 7.30
CA GLU A 22 -12.31 -9.99 8.25
C GLU A 22 -11.24 -9.93 9.35
N ASN A 23 -10.01 -9.55 9.00
CA ASN A 23 -8.85 -9.69 9.89
C ASN A 23 -8.42 -8.37 10.53
N LEU A 24 -8.59 -7.24 9.84
CA LEU A 24 -8.22 -5.91 10.35
C LEU A 24 -9.44 -5.05 10.69
N ARG A 25 -10.66 -5.60 10.54
CA ARG A 25 -11.94 -4.90 10.79
C ARG A 25 -12.07 -3.61 9.96
N ILE A 26 -11.48 -3.57 8.76
CA ILE A 26 -11.56 -2.44 7.84
C ILE A 26 -12.73 -2.66 6.87
N ALA A 27 -13.84 -1.94 7.09
CA ALA A 27 -14.98 -2.00 6.19
C ALA A 27 -14.59 -1.62 4.75
N ARG A 28 -15.19 -2.29 3.75
CA ARG A 28 -14.90 -2.04 2.33
C ARG A 28 -15.16 -0.59 1.91
N SER A 29 -16.21 0.03 2.43
CA SER A 29 -16.52 1.45 2.18
C SER A 29 -15.46 2.39 2.74
N THR A 30 -14.91 2.07 3.93
CA THR A 30 -13.79 2.80 4.53
C THR A 30 -12.53 2.66 3.70
N LEU A 31 -12.18 1.44 3.30
CA LEU A 31 -11.03 1.18 2.43
C LEU A 31 -11.15 1.89 1.08
N GLN A 32 -12.34 1.86 0.48
CA GLN A 32 -12.61 2.57 -0.78
C GLN A 32 -12.45 4.08 -0.61
N ARG A 33 -12.97 4.67 0.49
CA ARG A 33 -12.79 6.10 0.78
C ARG A 33 -11.32 6.46 0.94
N TRP A 34 -10.56 5.68 1.70
CA TRP A 34 -9.12 5.88 1.86
C TRP A 34 -8.38 5.78 0.53
N GLN A 35 -8.73 4.80 -0.31
CA GLN A 35 -8.12 4.65 -1.63
C GLN A 35 -8.41 5.86 -2.53
N GLN A 36 -9.63 6.39 -2.51
CA GLN A 36 -10.01 7.56 -3.30
C GLN A 36 -9.29 8.84 -2.86
N ARG A 37 -8.94 8.93 -1.57
CA ARG A 37 -8.21 10.07 -1.00
C ARG A 37 -6.69 9.93 -1.08
N GLY A 38 -6.18 8.78 -1.50
CA GLY A 38 -4.74 8.49 -1.46
C GLY A 38 -4.22 8.19 -0.06
N ASP A 39 -5.08 7.90 0.92
CA ASP A 39 -4.64 7.58 2.29
C ASP A 39 -4.01 6.17 2.36
N VAL A 40 -4.20 5.33 1.34
CA VAL A 40 -3.66 3.98 1.24
C VAL A 40 -3.02 3.73 -0.13
N ILE A 41 -1.99 2.90 -0.16
CA ILE A 41 -1.40 2.39 -1.38
C ILE A 41 -2.13 1.12 -1.82
N ALA A 42 -2.77 1.21 -2.99
CA ALA A 42 -3.43 0.11 -3.67
C ALA A 42 -2.60 -0.33 -4.88
N LEU A 43 -2.08 -1.56 -4.85
CA LEU A 43 -1.27 -2.15 -5.92
C LEU A 43 -2.13 -3.03 -6.83
N ARG A 44 -2.02 -2.86 -8.14
CA ARG A 44 -2.75 -3.69 -9.12
C ARG A 44 -2.11 -5.07 -9.25
N LYS A 45 -2.83 -6.12 -8.86
CA LYS A 45 -2.44 -7.52 -9.05
C LYS A 45 -3.26 -8.13 -10.20
N GLY A 46 -2.63 -8.29 -11.36
CA GLY A 46 -3.30 -8.68 -12.59
C GLY A 46 -4.25 -7.57 -13.10
N GLY A 47 -5.32 -7.96 -13.81
CA GLY A 47 -6.23 -7.03 -14.50
C GLY A 47 -6.79 -5.88 -13.64
N ARG A 48 -7.94 -6.10 -12.97
CA ARG A 48 -8.69 -5.05 -12.26
C ARG A 48 -8.61 -5.13 -10.72
N LYS A 49 -7.95 -6.14 -10.16
CA LYS A 49 -7.95 -6.36 -8.71
C LYS A 49 -6.84 -5.54 -8.05
N HIS A 50 -7.19 -4.80 -7.02
CA HIS A 50 -6.23 -4.16 -6.13
C HIS A 50 -5.96 -5.05 -4.92
N VAL A 51 -4.70 -5.09 -4.53
CA VAL A 51 -4.22 -5.61 -3.26
C VAL A 51 -3.53 -4.48 -2.50
N PHE A 52 -3.51 -4.60 -1.19
CA PHE A 52 -2.99 -3.57 -0.29
C PHE A 52 -1.88 -4.20 0.55
N PRO A 53 -0.66 -3.64 0.52
CA PRO A 53 0.39 -4.04 1.45
C PRO A 53 -0.07 -3.93 2.89
N LEU A 54 0.14 -4.97 3.70
CA LEU A 54 -0.36 -5.03 5.07
C LEU A 54 0.41 -4.10 6.02
N ALA A 55 1.70 -3.88 5.75
CA ALA A 55 2.56 -3.05 6.59
C ALA A 55 2.14 -1.56 6.64
N GLN A 56 1.28 -1.12 5.70
CA GLN A 56 0.76 0.24 5.71
C GLN A 56 -0.34 0.45 6.77
N PHE A 57 -0.82 -0.61 7.43
CA PHE A 57 -1.87 -0.53 8.43
C PHE A 57 -1.33 -0.80 9.84
N VAL A 58 -1.67 0.08 10.78
CA VAL A 58 -1.46 -0.09 12.23
C VAL A 58 -2.81 0.01 12.91
N ASP A 59 -3.19 -1.01 13.69
CA ASP A 59 -4.48 -1.10 14.38
C ASP A 59 -5.71 -0.83 13.48
N GLY A 60 -5.64 -1.29 12.22
CA GLY A 60 -6.71 -1.13 11.24
C GLY A 60 -6.87 0.31 10.74
N ARG A 61 -5.82 1.11 10.77
CA ARG A 61 -5.74 2.46 10.19
C ARG A 61 -4.53 2.58 9.27
N PRO A 62 -4.61 3.34 8.17
CA PRO A 62 -3.43 3.64 7.38
C PRO A 62 -2.44 4.46 8.21
N VAL A 63 -1.14 4.20 8.02
CA VAL A 63 -0.09 5.07 8.55
C VAL A 63 -0.18 6.46 7.92
N ALA A 64 0.10 7.50 8.71
CA ALA A 64 0.05 8.87 8.24
C ALA A 64 1.13 9.17 7.17
N GLY A 65 0.90 10.19 6.35
CA GLY A 65 1.86 10.66 5.34
C GLY A 65 1.86 9.88 4.02
N ILE A 66 1.09 8.79 3.90
CA ILE A 66 0.97 8.04 2.64
C ILE A 66 0.42 8.93 1.51
N SER A 67 -0.57 9.77 1.82
CA SER A 67 -1.17 10.71 0.86
C SER A 67 -0.11 11.62 0.25
N ASP A 68 0.78 12.15 1.09
CA ASP A 68 1.78 13.14 0.70
C ASP A 68 2.82 12.48 -0.22
N VAL A 69 3.23 11.25 0.12
CA VAL A 69 4.16 10.46 -0.71
C VAL A 69 3.53 10.09 -2.05
N LEU A 70 2.25 9.71 -2.06
CA LEU A 70 1.52 9.41 -3.28
C LEU A 70 1.33 10.65 -4.17
N GLU A 71 1.08 11.81 -3.58
CA GLU A 71 0.96 13.07 -4.30
C GLU A 71 2.29 13.47 -4.95
N LEU A 72 3.41 13.28 -4.25
CA LEU A 72 4.75 13.59 -4.76
C LEU A 72 5.24 12.63 -5.85
N ILE A 73 5.00 11.31 -5.69
CA ILE A 73 5.53 10.28 -6.60
C ILE A 73 4.56 9.94 -7.74
N GLY A 74 3.24 10.05 -7.51
CA GLY A 74 2.18 9.80 -8.48
C GLY A 74 1.99 8.32 -8.88
N ASN A 75 3.01 7.47 -8.75
CA ASN A 75 2.95 6.04 -9.06
C ASN A 75 2.88 5.20 -7.77
N PRO A 76 1.79 4.44 -7.52
CA PRO A 76 1.64 3.64 -6.30
C PRO A 76 2.70 2.56 -6.08
N ARG A 77 3.22 1.94 -7.15
CA ARG A 77 4.28 0.93 -7.04
C ARG A 77 5.60 1.56 -6.60
N LEU A 78 5.97 2.68 -7.23
CA LEU A 78 7.18 3.43 -6.86
C LEU A 78 7.06 4.02 -5.46
N ALA A 79 5.90 4.54 -5.09
CA ALA A 79 5.64 5.07 -3.75
C ALA A 79 5.84 4.00 -2.67
N TRP A 80 5.28 2.80 -2.85
CA TRP A 80 5.48 1.70 -1.91
C TRP A 80 6.93 1.22 -1.84
N LEU A 81 7.59 1.12 -3.00
CA LEU A 81 8.99 0.73 -3.05
C LEU A 81 9.88 1.72 -2.31
N TRP A 82 9.62 3.02 -2.46
CA TRP A 82 10.35 4.07 -1.77
C TRP A 82 10.12 4.00 -0.25
N LEU A 83 8.87 3.83 0.19
CA LEU A 83 8.50 3.74 1.61
C LEU A 83 9.10 2.52 2.33
N THR A 84 9.33 1.43 1.62
CA THR A 84 9.76 0.15 2.22
C THR A 84 11.25 -0.14 2.03
N ARG A 85 11.96 0.68 1.26
CA ARG A 85 13.41 0.54 1.09
C ARG A 85 14.15 1.30 2.19
N PRO A 86 15.19 0.70 2.78
CA PRO A 86 16.09 1.41 3.68
C PRO A 86 16.68 2.63 2.96
N ALA A 87 16.48 3.83 3.51
CA ALA A 87 17.11 5.02 2.98
C ALA A 87 18.47 5.19 3.68
N ALA A 88 19.56 5.16 2.90
CA ALA A 88 20.90 5.39 3.43
C ALA A 88 21.02 6.75 4.14
N GLN A 89 20.24 7.73 3.69
CA GLN A 89 20.15 9.08 4.25
C GLN A 89 19.37 9.15 5.57
N LEU A 90 18.65 8.09 5.94
CA LEU A 90 17.93 7.95 7.22
C LEU A 90 18.64 6.96 8.14
N ASP A 91 19.95 6.75 7.99
CA ASP A 91 20.71 5.71 8.70
C ASP A 91 20.15 4.29 8.48
N GLY A 92 19.55 4.03 7.32
CA GLY A 92 18.91 2.75 7.02
C GLY A 92 17.59 2.52 7.76
N ARG A 93 16.98 3.57 8.33
CA ARG A 93 15.62 3.55 8.85
C ARG A 93 14.58 3.87 7.79
#